data_AF-A0A7S0JTX0-F1
#
_entry.id   AF-A0A7S0JTX0-F1
#
_cell.length_a   1.000
_cell.length_b   1.000
_cell.length_c   1.000
_cell.angle_alpha   90.00
_cell.angle_beta   90.00
_cell.angle_gamma   90.00
#
_symmetry.space_group_name_H-M   'P 1'
#
loop_
_entity.id
_entity.type
_entity.pdbx_description
1 polymer ?
#
loop_
_entity_poly.entity_id
_entity_poly.type
_entity_poly.pdbx_seq_one_letter_code
_entity_poly.pdbx_strand_id
1 'polypeptide(L)'
;VQADHVLPSLVRRWPTPAALAAADKAELAAMLRHVGTHRRRAECLTRMAREWCQGLWRCPCQLTSVGPYALSAWRIWVAGDWQRCAPGDGALAMFRVWLGDVCGEQGAV
;
A
#
# COMPACT_ATOMS: atom_id res chain seq x y z
N VAL A 1 -6.92 2.07 -13.48
CA VAL A 1 -7.52 3.13 -12.62
C VAL A 1 -6.70 4.42 -12.71
N GLN A 2 -7.23 5.57 -12.27
CA GLN A 2 -6.54 6.88 -12.32
C GLN A 2 -5.15 6.88 -11.63
N ALA A 3 -4.93 6.01 -10.64
CA ALA A 3 -3.66 5.86 -9.96
C ALA A 3 -2.53 5.27 -10.85
N ASP A 4 -2.88 4.48 -11.86
CA ASP A 4 -1.91 3.73 -12.69
C ASP A 4 -0.99 4.67 -13.48
N HIS A 5 -1.46 5.86 -13.81
CA HIS A 5 -0.68 6.85 -14.54
C HIS A 5 0.28 7.64 -13.64
N VAL A 6 0.02 7.73 -12.34
CA VAL A 6 0.79 8.57 -11.41
C VAL A 6 1.82 7.75 -10.63
N LEU A 7 1.49 6.51 -10.28
CA LEU A 7 2.37 5.65 -9.47
C LEU A 7 3.78 5.46 -10.08
N PRO A 8 3.95 5.16 -11.39
CA PRO A 8 5.28 5.01 -11.98
C PRO A 8 6.12 6.29 -11.90
N SER A 9 5.48 7.44 -12.07
CA SER A 9 6.15 8.75 -11.99
C SER A 9 6.54 9.10 -10.56
N LEU A 10 5.69 8.77 -9.59
CA LEU A 10 5.96 8.95 -8.17
C LEU A 10 7.16 8.10 -7.73
N VAL A 11 7.17 6.81 -8.06
CA VAL A 11 8.26 5.89 -7.72
C VAL A 11 9.57 6.30 -8.41
N ARG A 12 9.52 6.73 -9.68
CA ARG A 12 10.71 7.24 -10.38
C ARG A 12 11.29 8.50 -9.73
N ARG A 13 10.43 9.41 -9.25
CA ARG A 13 10.86 10.67 -8.64
C ARG A 13 11.37 10.50 -7.21
N TRP A 14 10.70 9.67 -6.42
CA TRP A 14 11.05 9.36 -5.03
C TRP A 14 11.13 7.83 -4.83
N PRO A 15 12.24 7.19 -5.22
CA PRO A 15 12.35 5.73 -5.30
C PRO A 15 12.46 5.03 -3.94
N THR A 16 12.70 5.79 -2.87
CA THR A 16 12.83 5.25 -1.51
C THR A 16 11.91 5.98 -0.54
N PRO A 17 11.52 5.34 0.57
CA PRO A 17 10.78 6.00 1.64
C PRO A 17 11.49 7.27 2.14
N ALA A 18 12.83 7.24 2.26
CA ALA A 18 13.61 8.41 2.69
C ALA A 18 13.50 9.58 1.69
N ALA A 19 13.56 9.30 0.39
CA ALA A 19 13.37 10.31 -0.64
C ALA A 19 11.95 10.91 -0.59
N LEU A 20 10.91 10.07 -0.42
CA LEU A 20 9.52 10.52 -0.33
C LEU A 20 9.24 11.30 0.97
N ALA A 21 9.91 10.94 2.06
CA ALA A 21 9.84 11.63 3.35
C ALA A 21 10.42 13.05 3.31
N ALA A 22 11.44 13.26 2.46
CA ALA A 22 12.11 14.53 2.21
C ALA A 22 11.50 15.32 1.04
N ALA A 23 10.49 14.77 0.35
CA ALA A 23 9.85 15.42 -0.79
C ALA A 23 9.22 16.77 -0.41
N ASP A 24 9.29 17.74 -1.34
CA ASP A 24 8.48 18.94 -1.23
C ASP A 24 6.99 18.59 -1.36
N LYS A 25 6.19 18.99 -0.38
CA LYS A 25 4.76 18.64 -0.34
C LYS A 25 3.98 19.29 -1.48
N ALA A 26 4.37 20.48 -1.94
CA ALA A 26 3.67 21.16 -3.02
C ALA A 26 3.96 20.49 -4.38
N GLU A 27 5.21 20.08 -4.62
CA GLU A 27 5.60 19.27 -5.79
C GLU A 27 4.83 17.93 -5.82
N LEU A 28 4.81 17.21 -4.70
CA LEU A 28 4.07 15.95 -4.58
C LEU A 28 2.56 16.16 -4.79
N ALA A 29 1.97 17.19 -4.20
CA ALA A 29 0.55 17.52 -4.39
C ALA A 29 0.24 17.89 -5.85
N ALA A 30 1.14 18.59 -6.54
CA ALA A 30 0.99 18.93 -7.96
C ALA A 30 1.04 17.67 -8.84
N MET A 31 1.91 16.71 -8.53
CA MET A 31 1.96 15.41 -9.22
C MET A 31 0.67 14.61 -9.03
N LEU A 32 0.11 14.64 -7.83
CA LEU A 32 -1.11 13.89 -7.47
C LEU A 32 -2.41 14.56 -7.92
N ARG A 33 -2.37 15.75 -8.55
CA ARG A 33 -3.55 16.59 -8.83
C ARG A 33 -4.70 15.85 -9.51
N HIS A 34 -4.38 14.89 -10.38
CA HIS A 34 -5.35 14.14 -11.20
C HIS A 34 -6.00 12.95 -10.49
N VAL A 35 -5.52 12.57 -9.29
CA VAL A 35 -6.00 11.38 -8.54
C VAL A 35 -6.96 11.76 -7.40
N GLY A 36 -7.38 13.03 -7.35
CA GLY A 36 -8.27 13.59 -6.32
C GLY A 36 -7.62 13.64 -4.93
N THR A 37 -8.14 14.47 -4.02
CA THR A 37 -7.62 14.62 -2.62
C THR A 37 -6.10 14.85 -2.52
N HIS A 38 -5.49 15.42 -3.56
CA HIS A 38 -4.05 15.45 -3.79
C HIS A 38 -3.24 16.09 -2.66
N ARG A 39 -3.73 17.18 -2.05
CA ARG A 39 -3.08 17.82 -0.89
C ARG A 39 -3.01 16.90 0.32
N ARG A 40 -4.14 16.27 0.67
CA ARG A 40 -4.22 15.31 1.78
C ARG A 40 -3.37 14.08 1.50
N ARG A 41 -3.40 13.56 0.27
CA ARG A 41 -2.55 12.43 -0.12
C ARG A 41 -1.06 12.76 -0.02
N ALA A 42 -0.64 13.94 -0.49
CA ALA A 42 0.76 14.37 -0.36
C ALA A 42 1.21 14.42 1.10
N GLU A 43 0.39 15.02 1.97
CA GLU A 43 0.67 15.06 3.41
C GLU A 43 0.77 13.66 4.04
N CYS A 44 -0.23 12.81 3.78
CA CYS A 44 -0.29 11.44 4.28
C CYS A 44 0.89 10.60 3.80
N LEU A 45 1.25 10.67 2.51
CA LEU A 45 2.35 9.91 1.93
C LEU A 45 3.70 10.33 2.52
N THR A 46 3.98 11.62 2.61
CA THR A 46 5.23 12.12 3.21
C THR A 46 5.31 11.75 4.69
N ARG A 47 4.20 11.82 5.43
CA ARG A 47 4.15 11.41 6.84
C ARG A 47 4.35 9.91 7.02
N MET A 48 3.63 9.08 6.28
CA MET A 48 3.77 7.62 6.28
C MET A 48 5.22 7.22 5.94
N ALA A 49 5.84 7.87 4.96
CA ALA A 49 7.23 7.62 4.60
C ALA A 49 8.23 7.95 5.72
N ARG A 50 7.98 9.02 6.49
CA ARG A 50 8.79 9.35 7.69
C ARG A 50 8.63 8.30 8.78
N GLU A 51 7.39 7.93 9.10
CA GLU A 51 7.10 6.89 10.10
C GLU A 51 7.69 5.53 9.68
N TRP A 52 7.66 5.22 8.38
CA TRP A 52 8.34 4.05 7.83
C TRP A 52 9.84 4.08 8.12
N CYS A 53 10.51 5.20 7.81
CA CYS A 53 11.96 5.35 8.01
C CYS A 53 12.38 5.34 9.49
N GLN A 54 11.51 5.80 10.39
CA GLN A 54 11.76 5.73 11.84
C GLN A 54 11.80 4.28 12.35
N GLY A 55 11.12 3.35 11.69
CA GLY A 55 11.16 1.93 12.03
C GLY A 55 10.54 1.58 13.38
N LEU A 56 9.75 2.47 14.00
CA LEU A 56 9.11 2.26 15.31
C LEU A 56 7.80 1.46 15.23
N TRP A 57 7.51 0.85 14.08
CA TRP A 57 6.29 0.10 13.82
C TRP A 57 6.59 -1.40 13.74
N ARG A 58 5.64 -2.21 14.22
CA ARG A 58 5.65 -3.69 14.14
C ARG A 58 4.56 -4.21 13.20
N CYS A 59 3.49 -3.43 13.04
CA CYS A 59 2.40 -3.69 12.10
C CYS A 59 2.25 -2.48 11.18
N PRO A 60 2.09 -2.66 9.85
CA PRO A 60 1.84 -1.54 8.94
C PRO A 60 0.61 -0.71 9.31
N CYS A 61 -0.37 -1.32 9.99
CA CYS A 61 -1.54 -0.64 10.51
C CYS A 61 -1.25 0.49 11.51
N GLN A 62 -0.04 0.53 12.07
CA GLN A 62 0.43 1.62 12.94
C GLN A 62 0.91 2.84 12.15
N LEU A 63 1.18 2.67 10.86
CA LEU A 63 1.59 3.76 9.97
C LEU A 63 0.38 4.60 9.59
N THR A 64 0.61 5.90 9.47
CA THR A 64 -0.38 6.86 9.00
C THR A 64 -0.96 6.43 7.67
N SER A 65 -2.28 6.49 7.57
CA SER A 65 -3.06 6.21 6.35
C SER A 65 -3.07 4.77 5.88
N VAL A 66 -2.52 3.82 6.65
CA VAL A 66 -2.71 2.38 6.39
C VAL A 66 -4.03 1.92 7.03
N GLY A 67 -5.06 1.77 6.19
CA GLY A 67 -6.36 1.23 6.60
C GLY A 67 -6.48 -0.29 6.45
N PRO A 68 -7.67 -0.87 6.74
CA PRO A 68 -7.92 -2.32 6.67
C PRO A 68 -7.61 -2.94 5.30
N TYR A 69 -7.87 -2.19 4.22
CA TYR A 69 -7.53 -2.61 2.86
C TYR A 69 -6.02 -2.85 2.70
N ALA A 70 -5.21 -1.83 3.00
CA ALA A 70 -3.75 -1.90 2.86
C ALA A 70 -3.12 -2.93 3.81
N LEU A 71 -3.67 -3.07 5.03
CA LEU A 71 -3.25 -4.12 5.96
C LEU A 71 -3.53 -5.52 5.39
N SER A 72 -4.71 -5.74 4.81
CA SER A 72 -5.07 -7.03 4.22
C SER A 72 -4.18 -7.34 3.02
N ALA A 73 -3.93 -6.36 2.16
CA ALA A 73 -2.98 -6.50 1.05
C ALA A 73 -1.57 -6.86 1.56
N TRP A 74 -1.07 -6.17 2.59
CA TRP A 74 0.22 -6.49 3.18
C TRP A 74 0.27 -7.91 3.75
N ARG A 75 -0.79 -8.37 4.41
CA ARG A 75 -0.86 -9.75 4.93
C ARG A 75 -0.79 -10.78 3.80
N ILE A 76 -1.49 -10.54 2.71
CA ILE A 76 -1.53 -11.44 1.55
C ILE A 76 -0.17 -11.51 0.85
N TRP A 77 0.39 -10.36 0.44
CA TRP A 77 1.54 -10.33 -0.47
C TRP A 77 2.89 -10.15 0.21
N VAL A 78 2.95 -9.61 1.42
CA VAL A 78 4.21 -9.31 2.11
C VAL A 78 4.46 -10.25 3.28
N ALA A 79 3.46 -10.49 4.11
CA ALA A 79 3.59 -11.39 5.26
C ALA A 79 3.33 -12.88 4.92
N GLY A 80 2.68 -13.15 3.79
CA GLY A 80 2.28 -14.51 3.38
C GLY A 80 1.16 -15.13 4.23
N ASP A 81 0.50 -14.36 5.09
CA ASP A 81 -0.55 -14.82 6.02
C ASP A 81 -1.96 -14.72 5.40
N TRP A 82 -2.07 -15.10 4.14
CA TRP A 82 -3.32 -14.97 3.37
C TRP A 82 -4.42 -15.91 3.87
N GLN A 83 -4.07 -17.07 4.44
CA GLN A 83 -5.06 -18.00 4.98
C GLN A 83 -5.81 -17.41 6.19
N ARG A 84 -5.13 -16.63 7.03
CA ARG A 84 -5.71 -16.01 8.24
C ARG A 84 -6.27 -14.61 8.01
N CYS A 85 -6.10 -14.05 6.81
CA CYS A 85 -6.64 -12.74 6.45
C CYS A 85 -8.11 -12.85 5.99
N ALA A 86 -9.00 -12.00 6.49
CA ALA A 86 -10.38 -11.87 5.99
C ALA A 86 -10.57 -10.46 5.41
N PRO A 87 -10.15 -10.21 4.15
CA PRO A 87 -10.27 -8.89 3.55
C PRO A 87 -11.75 -8.51 3.37
N GLY A 88 -12.11 -7.28 3.78
CA GLY A 88 -13.44 -6.72 3.52
C GLY A 88 -13.62 -6.13 2.12
N ASP A 89 -12.52 -5.95 1.38
CA ASP A 89 -12.53 -5.47 0.00
C ASP A 89 -12.84 -6.61 -0.97
N GLY A 90 -13.74 -6.36 -1.94
CA GLY A 90 -14.22 -7.39 -2.87
C GLY A 90 -13.12 -7.97 -3.76
N ALA A 91 -12.19 -7.15 -4.26
CA ALA A 91 -11.11 -7.63 -5.11
C ALA A 91 -10.11 -8.48 -4.32
N LEU A 92 -9.75 -8.04 -3.11
CA LEU A 92 -8.90 -8.83 -2.21
C LEU A 92 -9.58 -10.14 -1.78
N ALA A 93 -10.89 -10.12 -1.53
CA ALA A 93 -11.65 -11.32 -1.19
C ALA A 93 -11.67 -12.34 -2.31
N MET A 94 -11.93 -11.90 -3.55
CA MET A 94 -11.86 -12.77 -4.74
C MET A 94 -10.46 -13.35 -4.93
N PHE A 95 -9.42 -12.54 -4.76
CA PHE A 95 -8.04 -13.02 -4.89
C PHE A 95 -7.68 -14.06 -3.81
N ARG A 96 -8.15 -13.87 -2.58
CA ARG A 96 -7.96 -14.85 -1.50
C ARG A 96 -8.65 -16.18 -1.79
N VAL A 97 -9.88 -16.16 -2.34
CA VAL A 97 -10.57 -17.38 -2.75
C VAL A 97 -9.77 -18.12 -3.81
N TRP A 98 -9.33 -17.40 -4.84
CA TRP A 98 -8.48 -17.95 -5.89
C TRP A 98 -7.18 -18.56 -5.34
N LEU A 99 -6.52 -17.91 -4.36
CA LEU A 99 -5.36 -18.50 -3.67
C LEU A 99 -5.71 -19.84 -2.97
N GLY A 100 -6.89 -19.93 -2.38
CA GLY A 100 -7.40 -21.18 -1.79
C GLY A 100 -7.51 -22.31 -2.81
N ASP A 101 -8.01 -22.01 -4.01
CA ASP A 101 -8.18 -22.99 -5.08
C ASP A 101 -6.82 -23.47 -5.60
N VAL A 102 -5.90 -22.54 -5.93
CA VAL A 102 -4.60 -22.90 -6.54
C VAL A 102 -3.59 -23.48 -5.55
N CYS A 103 -3.63 -23.07 -4.28
CA CYS A 103 -2.75 -23.59 -3.24
C CYS A 103 -3.35 -24.81 -2.51
N GLY A 104 -4.68 -24.95 -2.53
CA GLY A 104 -5.40 -26.08 -1.91
C GLY A 104 -5.26 -27.41 -2.67
N GLU A 105 -4.96 -27.36 -3.98
CA GLU A 105 -4.69 -28.56 -4.78
C GLU A 105 -3.26 -29.11 -4.61
N GLN A 106 -2.36 -28.39 -3.94
CA GLN A 106 -0.95 -28.80 -3.78
C GLN A 106 -0.70 -29.74 -2.58
N GLY A 107 -1.76 -30.31 -2.00
CA GLY A 107 -1.70 -31.20 -0.83
C GLY A 107 -2.29 -32.61 -1.04
N ALA A 108 -2.47 -33.05 -2.29
CA ALA A 108 -2.99 -34.38 -2.61
C ALA A 108 -2.13 -35.08 -3.70
N VAL A 109 -0.89 -35.45 -3.33
CA VAL A 109 -0.16 -36.60 -3.91
C VAL A 109 0.66 -37.25 -2.80
#